data_AF-A0A7Y5AQ31-F1
#
_entry.id   AF-A0A7Y5AQ31-F1
#
_cell.length_a   1.000
_cell.length_b   1.000
_cell.length_c   1.000
_cell.angle_alpha   90.00
_cell.angle_beta   90.00
_cell.angle_gamma   90.00
#
_symmetry.space_group_name_H-M   'P 1'
#
loop_
_entity.id
_entity.type
_entity.pdbx_description
1 polymer ?
#
loop_
_entity_poly.entity_id
_entity_poly.type
_entity_poly.pdbx_seq_one_letter_code
_entity_poly.pdbx_strand_id
1 'polypeptide(L)'
;MKKWASAVIAAAVFSTSAAADTQDYKLVTVAGYLNFYLLNLNACEDFHPTVRAAAYDAEKTLYPYLDKLYSKMGGVKGENQKMVADIVMKRRNMLNTQIAEGDFTIEHCEAIVKILKEDGLDKTLISALD
;
A
#
# COMPACT_ATOMS: atom_id res chain seq x y z
N MET A 1 19.57 -1.06 -31.66
CA MET A 1 18.37 -0.24 -31.39
C MET A 1 17.93 -0.51 -29.96
N LYS A 2 18.16 0.42 -29.03
CA LYS A 2 17.89 0.25 -27.58
C LYS A 2 16.68 1.11 -27.26
N LYS A 3 15.47 0.53 -27.28
CA LYS A 3 14.24 1.23 -26.91
C LYS A 3 14.12 1.20 -25.39
N TRP A 4 14.48 2.31 -24.76
CA TRP A 4 14.18 2.58 -23.36
C TRP A 4 12.68 2.89 -23.29
N ALA A 5 11.89 1.91 -22.87
CA ALA A 5 10.50 2.15 -22.51
C ALA A 5 10.50 2.80 -21.13
N SER A 6 10.37 4.13 -21.11
CA SER A 6 10.12 4.90 -19.90
C SER A 6 8.84 4.37 -19.24
N ALA A 7 8.97 3.76 -18.08
CA ALA A 7 7.85 3.46 -17.20
C ALA A 7 7.29 4.80 -16.68
N VAL A 8 6.26 5.30 -17.36
CA VAL A 8 5.48 6.43 -16.87
C VAL A 8 4.63 5.90 -15.73
N ILE A 9 5.04 6.19 -14.49
CA ILE A 9 4.16 6.05 -13.33
C ILE A 9 3.05 7.09 -13.54
N ALA A 10 1.91 6.63 -14.03
CA ALA A 10 0.72 7.45 -14.19
C ALA A 10 0.23 7.83 -12.79
N ALA A 11 0.64 9.02 -12.33
CA ALA A 11 0.05 9.68 -11.18
C ALA A 11 -1.40 10.04 -11.53
N ALA A 12 -2.33 9.12 -11.25
CA ALA A 12 -3.75 9.37 -11.35
C ALA A 12 -4.14 10.38 -10.26
N VAL A 13 -4.25 11.65 -10.67
CA VAL A 13 -4.78 12.75 -9.86
C VAL A 13 -6.27 12.51 -9.62
N PHE A 14 -6.63 12.08 -8.41
CA PHE A 14 -8.02 12.04 -7.96
C PHE A 14 -8.46 13.43 -7.52
N SER A 15 -8.96 14.22 -8.46
CA SER A 15 -9.65 15.48 -8.19
C SER A 15 -11.14 15.23 -8.08
N THR A 16 -11.61 14.82 -6.89
CA THR A 16 -13.03 14.93 -6.52
C THR A 16 -13.13 15.68 -5.20
N SER A 17 -13.52 16.94 -5.29
CA SER A 17 -13.78 17.84 -4.16
C SER A 17 -15.07 17.44 -3.44
N ALA A 18 -15.01 16.40 -2.62
CA ALA A 18 -15.91 16.25 -1.50
C ALA A 18 -15.26 16.96 -0.30
N ALA A 19 -15.99 17.84 0.38
CA ALA A 19 -15.59 18.34 1.69
C ALA A 19 -15.71 17.20 2.72
N ALA A 20 -14.87 16.19 2.58
CA ALA A 20 -14.55 15.29 3.68
C ALA A 20 -13.85 16.14 4.74
N ASP A 21 -14.08 15.84 6.02
CA ASP A 21 -13.22 16.36 7.07
C ASP A 21 -11.77 16.11 6.62
N THR A 22 -10.98 17.18 6.51
CA THR A 22 -9.63 17.12 5.96
C THR A 22 -8.76 16.10 6.71
N GLN A 23 -9.11 15.81 7.96
CA GLN A 23 -8.48 14.77 8.77
C GLN A 23 -8.89 13.36 8.33
N ASP A 24 -10.17 13.12 8.06
CA ASP A 24 -10.68 11.84 7.57
C ASP A 24 -10.08 11.47 6.21
N TYR A 25 -10.00 12.42 5.30
CA TYR A 25 -9.38 12.21 3.99
C TYR A 25 -7.89 11.84 4.12
N LYS A 26 -7.17 12.48 5.06
CA LYS A 26 -5.77 12.13 5.35
C LYS A 26 -5.64 10.71 5.88
N LEU A 27 -6.48 10.30 6.84
CA LEU A 27 -6.46 8.94 7.38
C LEU A 27 -6.81 7.89 6.32
N VAL A 28 -7.79 8.16 5.46
CA VAL A 28 -8.12 7.29 4.31
C VAL A 28 -6.95 7.21 3.32
N THR A 29 -6.23 8.31 3.09
CA THR A 29 -5.02 8.31 2.25
C THR A 29 -3.92 7.44 2.85
N VAL A 30 -3.67 7.56 4.16
CA VAL A 30 -2.71 6.71 4.88
C VAL A 30 -3.14 5.25 4.87
N ALA A 31 -4.44 4.97 5.01
CA ALA A 31 -4.98 3.61 4.88
C ALA A 31 -4.70 3.02 3.50
N GLY A 32 -4.92 3.79 2.44
CA GLY A 32 -4.59 3.35 1.07
C GLY A 32 -3.09 3.09 0.88
N TYR A 33 -2.24 3.91 1.50
CA TYR A 33 -0.78 3.78 1.44
C TYR A 33 -0.27 2.54 2.18
N LEU A 34 -0.70 2.31 3.43
CA LEU A 34 -0.29 1.14 4.21
C LEU A 34 -0.82 -0.16 3.60
N ASN A 35 -2.08 -0.17 3.13
CA ASN A 35 -2.64 -1.34 2.47
C ASN A 35 -1.95 -1.67 1.14
N PHE A 36 -1.41 -0.67 0.44
CA PHE A 36 -0.60 -0.95 -0.74
C PHE A 36 0.59 -1.84 -0.38
N TYR A 37 1.38 -1.49 0.64
CA TYR A 37 2.52 -2.31 1.03
C TYR A 37 2.10 -3.67 1.57
N LEU A 38 1.07 -3.72 2.43
CA LEU A 38 0.59 -4.98 3.00
C LEU A 38 0.16 -5.96 1.90
N LEU A 39 -0.66 -5.50 0.94
CA LEU A 39 -1.10 -6.35 -0.17
C LEU A 39 0.06 -6.84 -1.04
N ASN A 40 1.03 -5.97 -1.32
CA ASN A 40 2.19 -6.35 -2.14
C ASN A 40 3.08 -7.37 -1.39
N LEU A 41 3.33 -7.18 -0.09
CA LEU A 41 4.11 -8.13 0.70
C LEU A 41 3.44 -9.50 0.78
N ASN A 42 2.13 -9.56 1.03
CA ASN A 42 1.39 -10.83 1.04
C ASN A 42 1.48 -11.53 -0.33
N ALA A 43 1.37 -10.79 -1.43
CA ALA A 43 1.58 -11.37 -2.75
C ALA A 43 3.05 -11.82 -2.97
N CYS A 44 4.04 -11.09 -2.45
CA CYS A 44 5.44 -11.52 -2.51
C CYS A 44 5.68 -12.83 -1.75
N GLU A 45 5.04 -12.99 -0.59
CA GLU A 45 5.09 -14.22 0.22
C GLU A 45 4.49 -15.40 -0.53
N ASP A 46 3.36 -15.19 -1.21
CA ASP A 46 2.64 -16.24 -1.92
C ASP A 46 3.35 -16.66 -3.22
N PHE A 47 3.75 -15.68 -4.04
CA PHE A 47 4.17 -15.93 -5.44
C PHE A 47 5.69 -16.00 -5.65
N HIS A 48 6.51 -15.49 -4.73
CA HIS A 48 7.98 -15.45 -4.89
C HIS A 48 8.71 -16.10 -3.71
N PRO A 49 8.90 -17.45 -3.71
CA PRO A 49 9.45 -18.19 -2.58
C PRO A 49 10.82 -17.73 -2.10
N THR A 50 11.65 -17.19 -3.00
CA THR A 50 13.00 -16.69 -2.73
C THR A 50 13.02 -15.44 -1.85
N VAL A 51 11.98 -14.60 -1.91
CA VAL A 51 11.87 -13.36 -1.12
C VAL A 51 10.87 -13.47 0.03
N ARG A 52 10.12 -14.57 0.12
CA ARG A 52 9.09 -14.82 1.14
C ARG A 52 9.51 -14.48 2.56
N ALA A 53 10.67 -14.97 3.00
CA ALA A 53 11.14 -14.74 4.36
C ALA A 53 11.44 -13.25 4.64
N ALA A 54 11.99 -12.56 3.64
CA ALA A 54 12.27 -11.13 3.73
C ALA A 54 10.97 -10.30 3.68
N ALA A 55 9.99 -10.72 2.88
CA ALA A 55 8.67 -10.11 2.82
C ALA A 55 7.94 -10.21 4.17
N TYR A 56 7.90 -11.40 4.79
CA TYR A 56 7.33 -11.57 6.13
C TYR A 56 8.00 -10.68 7.19
N ASP A 57 9.32 -10.52 7.10
CA ASP A 57 10.03 -9.68 8.06
C ASP A 57 9.80 -8.18 7.81
N ALA A 58 9.65 -7.78 6.55
CA ALA A 58 9.27 -6.43 6.17
C ALA A 58 7.82 -6.10 6.57
N GLU A 59 6.89 -7.05 6.48
CA GLU A 59 5.48 -6.85 6.85
C GLU A 59 5.33 -6.39 8.30
N LYS A 60 6.13 -6.94 9.22
CA LYS A 60 6.11 -6.57 10.64
C LYS A 60 6.33 -5.07 10.88
N THR A 61 7.03 -4.39 9.97
CA THR A 61 7.26 -2.94 10.07
C THR A 61 5.96 -2.14 9.93
N LEU A 62 4.94 -2.70 9.28
CA LEU A 62 3.66 -2.04 9.05
C LEU A 62 2.74 -2.09 10.26
N TYR A 63 2.81 -3.13 11.09
CA TYR A 63 1.84 -3.38 12.16
C TYR A 63 1.66 -2.21 13.14
N PRO A 64 2.73 -1.56 13.66
CA PRO A 64 2.55 -0.42 14.56
C PRO A 64 1.77 0.74 13.91
N TYR A 65 1.92 0.94 12.60
CA TYR A 65 1.21 1.99 11.86
C TYR A 65 -0.22 1.59 11.56
N LEU A 66 -0.47 0.33 11.22
CA LEU A 66 -1.80 -0.21 11.02
C LEU A 66 -2.63 -0.15 12.31
N ASP A 67 -2.04 -0.44 13.46
CA ASP A 67 -2.70 -0.34 14.77
C ASP A 67 -3.06 1.11 15.13
N LYS A 68 -2.12 2.05 14.92
CA LYS A 68 -2.35 3.49 15.10
C LYS A 68 -3.47 3.99 14.19
N LEU A 69 -3.41 3.63 12.91
CA LEU A 69 -4.42 3.99 11.92
C LEU A 69 -5.80 3.45 12.32
N TYR A 70 -5.88 2.15 12.65
CA TYR A 70 -7.12 1.52 13.07
C TYR A 70 -7.75 2.25 14.26
N SER A 71 -6.93 2.61 15.25
CA SER A 71 -7.37 3.35 16.44
C SER A 71 -7.89 4.76 16.09
N LYS A 72 -7.15 5.52 15.27
CA LYS A 72 -7.57 6.87 14.84
C LYS A 72 -8.82 6.86 13.96
N MET A 73 -9.06 5.78 13.22
CA MET A 73 -10.25 5.62 12.39
C MET A 73 -11.48 5.10 13.16
N GLY A 74 -11.42 4.97 14.50
CA GLY A 74 -12.56 4.51 15.31
C GLY A 74 -12.81 3.00 15.25
N GLY A 75 -11.82 2.22 14.80
CA GLY A 75 -11.89 0.77 14.70
C GLY A 75 -13.02 0.25 13.81
N VAL A 76 -13.59 -0.90 14.15
CA VAL A 76 -14.65 -1.56 13.34
C VAL A 76 -15.93 -0.73 13.18
N LYS A 77 -16.16 0.27 14.06
CA LYS A 77 -17.33 1.16 14.00
C LYS A 77 -17.02 2.51 13.33
N GLY A 78 -15.81 2.67 12.80
CA GLY A 78 -15.37 3.89 12.13
C GLY A 78 -16.23 4.24 10.91
N GLU A 79 -16.56 5.52 10.76
CA GLU A 79 -17.43 6.01 9.69
C GLU A 79 -16.81 5.79 8.29
N ASN A 80 -15.47 5.77 8.21
CA ASN A 80 -14.71 5.63 6.97
C ASN A 80 -14.33 4.18 6.61
N GLN A 81 -14.76 3.17 7.39
CA GLN A 81 -14.38 1.77 7.17
C GLN A 81 -14.83 1.25 5.80
N LYS A 82 -16.03 1.63 5.35
CA LYS A 82 -16.53 1.25 4.03
C LYS A 82 -15.65 1.80 2.90
N MET A 83 -15.26 3.07 3.00
CA MET A 83 -14.40 3.72 1.99
C MET A 83 -13.04 3.03 1.91
N VAL A 84 -12.43 2.71 3.06
CA VAL A 84 -11.16 1.97 3.10
C VAL A 84 -11.31 0.58 2.48
N ALA A 85 -12.36 -0.17 2.84
CA ALA A 85 -12.61 -1.48 2.27
C ALA A 85 -12.75 -1.44 0.73
N ASP A 86 -13.49 -0.46 0.21
CA ASP A 86 -13.68 -0.29 -1.24
C ASP A 86 -12.32 0.03 -1.95
N ILE A 87 -11.45 0.84 -1.33
CA ILE A 87 -10.10 1.13 -1.82
C ILE A 87 -9.22 -0.13 -1.80
N VAL A 88 -9.24 -0.90 -0.72
CA VAL A 88 -8.45 -2.14 -0.57
C VAL A 88 -8.86 -3.17 -1.61
N MET A 89 -10.17 -3.36 -1.81
CA MET A 89 -10.69 -4.28 -2.82
C MET A 89 -10.27 -3.89 -4.24
N LYS A 90 -10.34 -2.60 -4.57
CA LYS A 90 -9.86 -2.10 -5.87
C LYS A 90 -8.37 -2.38 -6.07
N ARG A 91 -7.54 -2.10 -5.07
CA ARG A 91 -6.08 -2.36 -5.13
C ARG A 91 -5.77 -3.84 -5.24
N ARG A 92 -6.47 -4.69 -4.49
CA ARG A 92 -6.34 -6.15 -4.59
C ARG A 92 -6.67 -6.65 -6.00
N ASN A 93 -7.74 -6.14 -6.61
CA ASN A 93 -8.09 -6.52 -7.98
C ASN A 93 -7.00 -6.11 -8.98
N MET A 94 -6.44 -4.90 -8.86
CA MET A 94 -5.33 -4.47 -9.70
C MET A 94 -4.09 -5.35 -9.52
N LEU A 95 -3.73 -5.68 -8.28
CA LEU A 95 -2.61 -6.57 -7.99
C LEU A 95 -2.82 -7.97 -8.58
N ASN A 96 -4.03 -8.53 -8.47
CA ASN A 96 -4.37 -9.82 -9.08
C ASN A 96 -4.25 -9.78 -10.61
N THR A 97 -4.61 -8.67 -11.24
CA THR A 97 -4.39 -8.48 -12.69
C THR A 97 -2.89 -8.47 -13.01
N GLN A 98 -2.08 -7.73 -12.27
CA GLN A 98 -0.62 -7.71 -12.46
C GLN A 98 0.01 -9.10 -12.30
N ILE A 99 -0.46 -9.88 -11.32
CA ILE A 99 -0.03 -11.27 -11.13
C ILE A 99 -0.43 -12.14 -12.32
N ALA A 100 -1.67 -12.04 -12.78
CA ALA A 100 -2.18 -12.83 -13.90
C ALA A 100 -1.47 -12.48 -15.23
N GLU A 101 -1.07 -11.23 -15.41
CA GLU A 101 -0.34 -10.74 -16.59
C GLU A 101 1.17 -11.04 -16.52
N GLY A 102 1.68 -11.50 -15.37
CA GLY A 102 3.11 -11.77 -15.17
C GLY A 102 3.96 -10.53 -14.87
N ASP A 103 3.31 -9.38 -14.63
CA ASP A 103 3.96 -8.10 -14.34
C ASP A 103 4.38 -7.97 -12.86
N PHE A 104 3.92 -8.87 -12.00
CA PHE A 104 4.32 -8.94 -10.60
C PHE A 104 5.62 -9.75 -10.44
N THR A 105 6.77 -9.12 -10.67
CA THR A 105 8.08 -9.80 -10.71
C THR A 105 8.77 -9.88 -9.34
N ILE A 106 9.85 -10.67 -9.27
CA ILE A 106 10.68 -10.77 -8.06
C ILE A 106 11.36 -9.43 -7.73
N GLU A 107 11.80 -8.68 -8.73
CA GLU A 107 12.45 -7.36 -8.55
C GLU A 107 11.50 -6.36 -7.92
N HIS A 108 10.20 -6.43 -8.26
CA HIS A 108 9.17 -5.63 -7.60
C HIS A 108 9.09 -5.95 -6.10
N CYS A 109 9.13 -7.24 -5.75
CA CYS A 109 9.13 -7.66 -4.35
C CYS A 109 10.39 -7.24 -3.59
N GLU A 110 11.57 -7.36 -4.20
CA GLU A 110 12.82 -6.90 -3.59
C GLU A 110 12.81 -5.38 -3.35
N ALA A 111 12.24 -4.61 -4.29
CA ALA A 111 12.08 -3.17 -4.13
C ALA A 111 11.14 -2.81 -2.98
N ILE A 112 10.00 -3.50 -2.85
CA ILE A 112 9.06 -3.30 -1.75
C ILE A 112 9.69 -3.63 -0.39
N VAL A 113 10.40 -4.75 -0.30
CA VAL A 113 11.14 -5.15 0.92
C VAL A 113 12.18 -4.11 1.28
N LYS A 114 12.98 -3.65 0.30
CA LYS A 114 14.00 -2.62 0.52
C LYS A 114 13.39 -1.34 1.07
N ILE A 115 12.28 -0.87 0.50
CA ILE A 115 11.61 0.35 0.98
C ILE A 115 11.25 0.21 2.46
N LEU A 116 10.69 -0.92 2.88
CA LEU A 116 10.25 -1.09 4.27
C LEU A 116 11.39 -1.35 5.25
N LYS A 117 12.49 -1.96 4.80
CA LYS A 117 13.61 -2.35 5.67
C LYS A 117 14.70 -1.30 5.75
N GLU A 118 14.92 -0.54 4.68
CA GLU A 118 16.07 0.37 4.53
C GLU A 118 15.64 1.83 4.36
N ASP A 119 14.79 2.12 3.37
CA ASP A 119 14.46 3.51 3.00
C ASP A 119 13.44 4.15 3.98
N GLY A 120 12.55 3.31 4.53
CA GLY A 120 11.47 3.69 5.41
C GLY A 120 10.21 4.15 4.68
N LEU A 121 9.09 4.15 5.41
CA LEU A 121 7.83 4.70 4.95
C LEU A 121 7.91 6.23 4.80
N ASP A 122 7.06 6.78 3.93
CA ASP A 122 6.93 8.21 3.72
C ASP A 122 6.51 8.89 5.02
N LYS A 123 7.45 9.61 5.63
CA LYS A 123 7.25 10.30 6.91
C LYS A 123 6.14 11.35 6.85
N THR A 124 5.90 11.96 5.69
CA THR A 124 4.82 12.94 5.51
C THR A 124 3.47 12.26 5.69
N LEU A 125 3.26 11.11 5.03
CA LEU A 125 2.04 10.33 5.16
C LEU A 125 1.89 9.75 6.57
N ILE A 126 2.96 9.18 7.11
CA ILE A 126 2.94 8.52 8.42
C ILE A 126 2.75 9.52 9.57
N SER A 127 3.20 10.77 9.44
CA SER A 127 2.99 11.82 10.46
C SER A 127 1.52 12.11 10.77
N ALA A 128 0.59 11.76 9.87
CA ALA A 128 -0.84 11.86 10.16
C ALA A 128 -1.32 10.84 11.22
N LEU A 129 -0.46 9.87 11.57
CA LEU A 129 -0.69 8.87 12.61
C LEU A 129 -0.13 9.27 13.98
N ASP A 130 0.55 10.42 14.09
CA ASP A 130 1.05 10.93 15.37
C ASP A 130 0.01 11.80 16.10
#